data_AF-A0A2A2KLT5-F1
#
_entry.id   AF-A0A2A2KLT5-F1
#
_cell.length_a   1.000
_cell.length_b   1.000
_cell.length_c   1.000
_cell.angle_alpha   90.00
_cell.angle_beta   90.00
_cell.angle_gamma   90.00
#
_symmetry.space_group_name_H-M   'P 1'
#
loop_
_entity.id
_entity.type
_entity.pdbx_description
1 polymer ?
#
loop_
_entity_poly.entity_id
_entity_poly.type
_entity_poly.pdbx_seq_one_letter_code
_entity_poly.pdbx_strand_id
1 'polypeptide(L)'
;MQLRNVKIGIRAAGMFTLLGVLVLVMGLVALYETRRMDSATDEIRITWMPAVIALGEVSSNLGRARALTLRSVLEDSSSARHTTLDKIVQVNQQLESDLKAYERTIIKADDRALFDAFIGLSERYHGLQKAIRSAAGNDQLDEARRLVNGPLAEYADSMMKALGELIAYNTQGAEQASQRSTSSCRWPTPSPWPSASPPAT
;
A
#
# COMPACT_ATOMS: atom_id res chain seq x y z
N MET A 1 41.20 11.33 -50.52
CA MET A 1 42.63 11.44 -50.13
C MET A 1 42.90 12.74 -49.35
N GLN A 2 42.43 12.86 -48.10
CA GLN A 2 42.72 14.05 -47.25
C GLN A 2 43.06 13.72 -45.78
N LEU A 3 43.29 12.44 -45.44
CA LEU A 3 43.66 12.02 -44.08
C LEU A 3 45.18 11.86 -43.88
N ARG A 4 46.01 12.21 -44.87
CA ARG A 4 47.44 11.87 -44.92
C ARG A 4 48.36 12.93 -44.29
N ASN A 5 47.85 14.11 -43.94
CA ASN A 5 48.64 15.24 -43.40
C ASN A 5 48.25 15.67 -41.98
N VAL A 6 47.65 14.76 -41.20
CA VAL A 6 47.30 15.01 -39.80
C VAL A 6 48.42 14.48 -38.91
N LYS A 7 49.04 15.35 -38.10
CA LYS A 7 50.09 14.98 -37.12
C LYS A 7 49.63 13.77 -36.31
N ILE A 8 50.51 12.78 -36.11
CA ILE A 8 50.21 11.52 -35.39
C ILE A 8 49.51 11.76 -34.04
N GLY A 9 49.87 12.84 -33.33
CA GLY A 9 49.21 13.25 -32.09
C GLY A 9 47.73 13.60 -32.22
N ILE A 10 47.29 14.22 -33.33
CA ILE A 10 45.88 14.59 -33.56
C ILE A 10 45.04 13.35 -33.92
N ARG A 11 45.62 12.37 -34.63
CA ARG A 11 44.96 11.08 -34.91
C ARG A 11 44.75 10.26 -33.62
N ALA A 12 45.77 10.20 -32.76
CA ALA A 12 45.66 9.54 -31.47
C ALA A 12 44.67 10.26 -30.53
N ALA A 13 44.71 11.59 -30.50
CA ALA A 13 43.75 12.40 -29.73
C ALA A 13 42.30 12.17 -30.20
N GLY A 14 42.04 12.11 -31.50
CA GLY A 14 40.69 11.84 -32.03
C GLY A 14 40.13 10.48 -31.59
N MET A 15 40.95 9.44 -31.59
CA MET A 15 40.54 8.12 -31.09
C MET A 15 40.28 8.12 -29.59
N PHE A 16 41.13 8.81 -28.81
CA PHE A 16 40.93 8.96 -27.37
C PHE A 16 39.67 9.77 -27.03
N THR A 17 39.38 10.84 -27.76
CA THR A 17 38.15 11.62 -27.59
C THR A 17 36.92 10.79 -27.94
N LEU A 18 36.97 10.00 -29.02
CA LEU A 18 35.88 9.10 -29.40
C LEU A 18 35.59 8.06 -28.31
N LEU A 19 36.64 7.42 -27.76
CA LEU A 19 36.51 6.49 -26.65
C LEU A 19 35.96 7.18 -25.39
N GLY A 20 36.44 8.39 -25.08
CA GLY A 20 35.95 9.20 -23.97
C GLY A 20 34.46 9.51 -24.10
N VAL A 21 34.00 9.93 -25.28
CA VAL A 21 32.58 10.18 -25.57
C VAL A 21 31.75 8.91 -25.40
N LEU A 22 32.25 7.76 -25.88
CA LEU A 22 31.55 6.47 -25.76
C LEU A 22 31.34 6.09 -24.29
N VAL A 23 32.38 6.23 -23.46
CA VAL A 23 32.32 5.98 -22.00
C VAL A 23 31.36 6.96 -21.32
N LEU A 24 31.36 8.24 -21.73
CA LEU A 24 30.49 9.26 -21.16
C LEU A 24 29.02 8.99 -21.50
N VAL A 25 28.71 8.57 -22.72
CA VAL A 25 27.37 8.13 -23.13
C VAL A 25 26.94 6.90 -22.34
N MET A 26 27.81 5.89 -22.19
CA MET A 26 27.50 4.73 -21.34
C MET A 26 27.26 5.11 -19.88
N GLY A 27 28.05 6.04 -19.33
CA GLY A 27 27.87 6.55 -17.98
C GLY A 27 26.55 7.32 -17.80
N LEU A 28 26.17 8.14 -18.78
CA LEU A 28 24.89 8.84 -18.77
C LEU A 28 23.69 7.90 -18.91
N VAL A 29 23.79 6.88 -19.77
CA VAL A 29 22.76 5.84 -19.92
C VAL A 29 22.63 5.03 -18.62
N ALA A 30 23.75 4.65 -18.00
CA ALA A 30 23.74 3.95 -16.72
C ALA A 30 23.09 4.80 -15.61
N LEU A 31 23.45 6.09 -15.50
CA LEU A 31 22.83 7.01 -14.54
C LEU A 31 21.34 7.22 -14.81
N TYR A 32 20.93 7.27 -16.07
CA TYR A 32 19.52 7.39 -16.46
C TYR A 32 18.70 6.14 -16.12
N GLU A 33 19.25 4.95 -16.35
CA GLU A 33 18.65 3.67 -15.98
C GLU A 33 18.57 3.48 -14.45
N THR A 34 19.62 3.83 -13.71
CA THR A 34 19.61 3.75 -12.22
C THR A 34 18.50 4.61 -11.61
N ARG A 35 18.27 5.83 -12.12
CA ARG A 35 17.16 6.69 -11.65
C ARG A 35 15.78 6.08 -11.91
N ARG A 36 15.64 5.23 -12.93
CA ARG A 36 14.38 4.55 -13.26
C ARG A 36 14.13 3.33 -12.35
N MET A 37 15.21 2.64 -11.96
CA MET A 37 15.18 1.50 -11.05
C MET A 37 14.84 1.89 -9.59
N ASP A 38 15.28 3.07 -9.15
CA ASP A 38 14.91 3.63 -7.83
C ASP A 38 13.40 3.92 -7.75
N SER A 39 12.79 4.47 -8.80
CA SER A 39 11.38 4.89 -8.76
C SER A 39 10.38 3.73 -8.57
N ALA A 40 10.66 2.56 -9.16
CA ALA A 40 9.76 1.39 -9.04
C ALA A 40 9.92 0.68 -7.69
N THR A 41 11.13 0.66 -7.13
CA THR A 41 11.43 0.05 -5.82
C THR A 41 10.93 0.95 -4.67
N ASP A 42 11.01 2.27 -4.84
CA ASP A 42 10.51 3.24 -3.86
C ASP A 42 8.97 3.30 -3.82
N GLU A 43 8.27 3.17 -4.95
CA GLU A 43 6.80 3.17 -4.97
C GLU A 43 6.23 2.00 -4.15
N ILE A 44 6.84 0.80 -4.26
CA ILE A 44 6.46 -0.40 -3.47
C ILE A 44 6.73 -0.20 -1.98
N ARG A 45 7.93 0.29 -1.64
CA ARG A 45 8.41 0.37 -0.25
C ARG A 45 7.77 1.52 0.53
N ILE A 46 7.43 2.63 -0.13
CA ILE A 46 7.00 3.87 0.53
C ILE A 46 5.49 4.08 0.43
N THR A 47 4.83 3.54 -0.60
CA THR A 47 3.39 3.78 -0.84
C THR A 47 2.55 2.53 -0.55
N TRP A 48 2.81 1.44 -1.27
CA TRP A 48 1.87 0.31 -1.31
C TRP A 48 1.95 -0.61 -0.08
N MET A 49 3.15 -0.95 0.39
CA MET A 49 3.29 -1.84 1.54
C MET A 49 2.81 -1.19 2.86
N PRO A 50 3.15 0.07 3.17
CA PRO A 50 2.57 0.77 4.31
C PRO A 50 1.04 0.88 4.22
N ALA A 51 0.48 1.09 3.02
CA ALA A 51 -0.96 1.18 2.80
C ALA A 51 -1.67 -0.13 3.16
N VAL A 52 -1.19 -1.26 2.64
CA VAL A 52 -1.79 -2.58 2.89
C VAL A 52 -1.70 -2.96 4.37
N ILE A 53 -0.58 -2.66 5.03
CA ILE A 53 -0.41 -2.90 6.48
C ILE A 53 -1.41 -2.06 7.28
N ALA A 54 -1.49 -0.75 7.01
CA ALA A 54 -2.40 0.14 7.71
C ALA A 54 -3.87 -0.28 7.53
N LEU A 55 -4.28 -0.64 6.31
CA LEU A 55 -5.64 -1.14 6.05
C LEU A 55 -5.92 -2.49 6.72
N GLY A 56 -4.92 -3.35 6.85
CA GLY A 56 -5.00 -4.59 7.62
C GLY A 56 -5.29 -4.33 9.11
N GLU A 57 -4.57 -3.38 9.71
CA GLU A 57 -4.80 -2.95 11.10
C GLU A 57 -6.18 -2.32 11.28
N VAL A 58 -6.63 -1.47 10.33
CA VAL A 58 -8.00 -0.93 10.30
C VAL A 58 -9.03 -2.06 10.32
N SER A 59 -8.88 -3.07 9.46
CA SER A 59 -9.79 -4.22 9.39
C SER A 59 -9.86 -4.99 10.71
N SER A 60 -8.69 -5.29 11.29
CA SER A 60 -8.55 -5.96 12.58
C SER A 60 -9.23 -5.17 13.71
N ASN A 61 -8.95 -3.87 13.80
CA ASN A 61 -9.50 -3.00 14.83
C ASN A 61 -11.01 -2.79 14.69
N LEU A 62 -11.54 -2.69 13.47
CA LEU A 62 -12.99 -2.65 13.24
C LEU A 62 -13.68 -3.95 13.68
N GLY A 63 -13.11 -5.11 13.33
CA GLY A 63 -13.62 -6.40 13.79
C GLY A 63 -13.63 -6.52 15.31
N ARG A 64 -12.52 -6.11 15.95
CA ARG A 64 -12.40 -6.09 17.41
C ARG A 64 -13.40 -5.13 18.07
N ALA A 65 -13.59 -3.93 17.51
CA ALA A 65 -14.56 -2.96 18.00
C ALA A 65 -16.00 -3.50 17.89
N ARG A 66 -16.35 -4.16 16.78
CA ARG A 66 -17.66 -4.80 16.58
C ARG A 66 -17.91 -5.91 17.61
N ALA A 67 -16.94 -6.79 17.81
CA ALA A 67 -17.03 -7.87 18.81
C ALA A 67 -17.21 -7.33 20.24
N LEU A 68 -16.42 -6.32 20.63
CA LEU A 68 -16.54 -5.69 21.94
C LEU A 68 -17.87 -4.95 22.12
N THR A 69 -18.40 -4.33 21.06
CA THR A 69 -19.71 -3.67 21.11
C THR A 69 -20.81 -4.68 21.41
N LEU A 70 -20.86 -5.79 20.67
CA LEU A 70 -21.84 -6.84 20.89
C LEU A 70 -21.68 -7.46 22.29
N ARG A 71 -20.44 -7.72 22.71
CA ARG A 71 -20.13 -8.20 24.06
C ARG A 71 -20.70 -7.26 25.13
N SER A 72 -20.52 -5.94 25.00
CA SER A 72 -20.99 -4.97 26.00
C SER A 72 -22.51 -5.04 26.23
N VAL A 73 -23.28 -5.43 25.21
CA VAL A 73 -24.75 -5.58 25.28
C VAL A 73 -25.17 -6.93 25.89
N LEU A 74 -24.30 -7.94 25.84
CA LEU A 74 -24.53 -9.27 26.39
C LEU A 74 -24.05 -9.42 27.84
N GLU A 75 -23.12 -8.58 28.31
CA GLU A 75 -22.59 -8.64 29.68
C GLU A 75 -23.70 -8.35 30.72
N ASP A 76 -23.91 -9.25 31.67
CA ASP A 76 -24.88 -9.04 32.76
C ASP A 76 -24.33 -8.12 33.86
N SER A 77 -23.02 -8.19 34.10
CA SER A 77 -22.33 -7.36 35.10
C SER A 77 -22.05 -5.96 34.54
N SER A 78 -22.57 -4.93 35.20
CA SER A 78 -22.30 -3.52 34.86
C SER A 78 -20.78 -3.23 34.87
N SER A 79 -20.03 -3.73 35.85
CA SER A 79 -18.56 -3.55 35.91
C SER A 79 -17.83 -4.21 34.72
N ALA A 80 -18.22 -5.41 34.33
CA ALA A 80 -17.64 -6.10 33.16
C ALA A 80 -18.01 -5.40 31.84
N ARG A 81 -19.23 -4.87 31.75
CA ARG A 81 -19.69 -4.03 30.65
C ARG A 81 -18.85 -2.76 30.52
N HIS A 82 -18.66 -1.99 31.61
CA HIS A 82 -17.83 -0.79 31.58
C HIS A 82 -16.39 -1.08 31.17
N THR A 83 -15.79 -2.15 31.70
CA THR A 83 -14.45 -2.62 31.27
C THR A 83 -14.40 -2.92 29.77
N THR A 84 -15.48 -3.48 29.21
CA THR A 84 -15.58 -3.75 27.77
C THR A 84 -15.72 -2.45 26.97
N LEU A 85 -16.50 -1.49 27.44
CA LEU A 85 -16.67 -0.18 26.81
C LEU A 85 -15.35 0.60 26.76
N ASP A 86 -14.56 0.57 27.83
CA ASP A 86 -13.24 1.21 27.88
C ASP A 86 -12.27 0.63 26.84
N LYS A 87 -12.31 -0.70 26.63
CA LYS A 87 -11.53 -1.35 25.56
C LYS A 87 -11.95 -0.87 24.18
N ILE A 88 -13.22 -0.55 23.95
CA ILE A 88 -13.67 0.00 22.66
C ILE A 88 -13.08 1.38 22.44
N VAL A 89 -12.98 2.22 23.48
CA VAL A 89 -12.34 3.55 23.37
C VAL A 89 -10.89 3.41 22.92
N GLN A 90 -10.13 2.48 23.51
CA GLN A 90 -8.74 2.22 23.12
C GLN A 90 -8.62 1.72 21.68
N VAL A 91 -9.48 0.79 21.26
CA VAL A 91 -9.49 0.28 19.89
C VAL A 91 -9.83 1.39 18.89
N ASN A 92 -10.78 2.27 19.22
CA ASN A 92 -11.15 3.39 18.34
C ASN A 92 -10.02 4.43 18.21
N GLN A 93 -9.22 4.64 19.25
CA GLN A 93 -8.02 5.50 19.17
C GLN A 93 -6.97 4.90 18.23
N GLN A 94 -6.74 3.58 18.30
CA GLN A 94 -5.83 2.90 17.39
C GLN A 94 -6.36 2.97 15.95
N LEU A 95 -7.65 2.73 15.75
CA LEU A 95 -8.31 2.84 14.45
C LEU A 95 -8.12 4.24 13.83
N GLU A 96 -8.27 5.30 14.60
CA GLU A 96 -8.03 6.67 14.12
C GLU A 96 -6.57 6.87 13.69
N SER A 97 -5.61 6.32 14.44
CA SER A 97 -4.20 6.35 14.09
C SER A 97 -3.91 5.58 12.79
N ASP A 98 -4.48 4.39 12.62
CA ASP A 98 -4.28 3.55 11.44
C ASP A 98 -4.90 4.18 10.19
N LEU A 99 -6.07 4.79 10.32
CA LEU A 99 -6.70 5.55 9.23
C LEU A 99 -5.85 6.75 8.80
N LYS A 100 -5.28 7.49 9.75
CA LYS A 100 -4.33 8.57 9.45
C LYS A 100 -3.04 8.06 8.83
N ALA A 101 -2.58 6.87 9.20
CA ALA A 101 -1.39 6.26 8.60
C ALA A 101 -1.66 5.90 7.14
N TYR A 102 -2.79 5.25 6.86
CA TYR A 102 -3.24 4.95 5.50
C TYR A 102 -3.50 6.22 4.67
N GLU A 103 -4.13 7.24 5.23
CA GLU A 103 -4.43 8.47 4.48
C GLU A 103 -3.15 9.15 3.92
N ARG A 104 -2.02 9.03 4.63
CA ARG A 104 -0.72 9.54 4.17
C ARG A 104 -0.12 8.76 3.00
N THR A 105 -0.60 7.55 2.72
CA THR A 105 -0.16 6.75 1.58
C THR A 105 -0.96 7.05 0.31
N ILE A 106 -2.06 7.80 0.42
CA ILE A 106 -2.95 8.09 -0.70
C ILE A 106 -2.30 9.11 -1.64
N ILE A 107 -1.96 8.66 -2.85
CA ILE A 107 -1.38 9.51 -3.91
C ILE A 107 -2.34 9.63 -5.12
N LYS A 108 -3.09 8.56 -5.42
CA LYS A 108 -3.94 8.48 -6.61
C LYS A 108 -5.36 8.95 -6.30
N ALA A 109 -6.01 9.56 -7.30
CA ALA A 109 -7.39 10.03 -7.17
C ALA A 109 -8.39 8.89 -6.92
N ASP A 110 -8.19 7.74 -7.55
CA ASP A 110 -9.06 6.56 -7.36
C ASP A 110 -8.99 6.04 -5.92
N ASP A 111 -7.78 5.98 -5.35
CA ASP A 111 -7.53 5.59 -3.96
C ASP A 111 -8.21 6.56 -2.99
N ARG A 112 -8.09 7.87 -3.24
CA ARG A 112 -8.80 8.91 -2.48
C ARG A 112 -10.31 8.73 -2.54
N ALA A 113 -10.87 8.50 -3.73
CA ALA A 113 -12.32 8.33 -3.90
C ALA A 113 -12.86 7.11 -3.15
N LEU A 114 -12.12 5.98 -3.17
CA LEU A 114 -12.45 4.79 -2.39
C LEU A 114 -12.37 5.06 -0.89
N PHE A 115 -11.36 5.83 -0.44
CA PHE A 115 -11.19 6.17 0.96
C PHE A 115 -12.32 7.06 1.46
N ASP A 116 -12.67 8.10 0.71
CA ASP A 116 -13.76 9.01 1.09
C ASP A 116 -15.12 8.27 1.15
N ALA A 117 -15.36 7.32 0.24
CA ALA A 117 -16.53 6.45 0.28
C ALA A 117 -16.56 5.57 1.54
N PHE A 118 -15.43 4.96 1.89
CA PHE A 118 -15.28 4.19 3.12
C PHE A 118 -15.51 5.07 4.37
N ILE A 119 -14.94 6.28 4.42
CA ILE A 119 -15.11 7.19 5.55
C ILE A 119 -16.59 7.54 5.75
N GLY A 120 -17.32 7.87 4.69
CA GLY A 120 -18.76 8.15 4.80
C GLY A 120 -19.58 6.97 5.34
N LEU A 121 -19.23 5.73 4.99
CA LEU A 121 -19.86 4.52 5.53
C LEU A 121 -19.43 4.24 6.97
N SER A 122 -18.16 4.47 7.27
CA SER A 122 -17.57 4.34 8.61
C SER A 122 -18.23 5.29 9.60
N GLU A 123 -18.47 6.54 9.23
CA GLU A 123 -19.17 7.52 10.08
C GLU A 123 -20.58 7.06 10.45
N ARG A 124 -21.32 6.47 9.51
CA ARG A 124 -22.67 5.93 9.77
C ARG A 124 -22.63 4.78 10.79
N TYR A 125 -21.71 3.83 10.60
CA TYR A 125 -21.52 2.73 11.53
C TYR A 125 -21.12 3.23 12.93
N HIS A 126 -20.10 4.09 13.02
CA HIS A 126 -19.60 4.59 14.29
C HIS A 126 -20.60 5.49 15.02
N GLY A 127 -21.45 6.22 14.28
CA GLY A 127 -22.57 6.97 14.83
C GLY A 127 -23.55 6.09 15.59
N LEU A 128 -24.03 5.01 14.96
CA LEU A 128 -24.93 4.06 15.62
C LEU A 128 -24.24 3.27 16.74
N GLN A 129 -22.99 2.86 16.52
CA GLN A 129 -22.19 2.19 17.54
C GLN A 129 -22.00 3.07 18.78
N LYS A 130 -21.82 4.38 18.63
CA LYS A 130 -21.75 5.33 19.75
C LYS A 130 -23.06 5.39 20.53
N ALA A 131 -24.21 5.39 19.84
CA ALA A 131 -25.51 5.33 20.51
C ALA A 131 -25.68 4.04 21.32
N ILE A 132 -25.29 2.89 20.77
CA ILE A 132 -25.29 1.60 21.47
C ILE A 132 -24.40 1.64 22.72
N ARG A 133 -23.16 2.13 22.59
CA ARG A 133 -22.24 2.24 23.72
C ARG A 133 -22.77 3.18 24.81
N SER A 134 -23.42 4.28 24.42
CA SER A 134 -24.03 5.20 25.38
C SER A 134 -25.18 4.54 26.13
N ALA A 135 -26.08 3.84 25.44
CA ALA A 135 -27.18 3.11 26.08
C ALA A 135 -26.64 2.01 27.02
N ALA A 136 -25.67 1.23 26.55
CA ALA A 136 -25.02 0.20 27.36
C ALA A 136 -24.33 0.80 28.61
N GLY A 137 -23.57 1.88 28.45
CA GLY A 137 -22.87 2.55 29.57
C GLY A 137 -23.79 3.23 30.58
N ASN A 138 -25.05 3.48 30.21
CA ASN A 138 -26.09 3.99 31.11
C ASN A 138 -26.98 2.85 31.67
N ASP A 139 -26.57 1.60 31.53
CA ASP A 139 -27.33 0.39 31.91
C ASP A 139 -28.71 0.26 31.23
N GLN A 140 -28.93 0.95 30.11
CA GLN A 140 -30.15 0.90 29.30
C GLN A 140 -30.09 -0.27 28.29
N LEU A 141 -30.03 -1.50 28.80
CA LEU A 141 -29.76 -2.69 27.99
C LEU A 141 -30.82 -2.98 26.92
N ASP A 142 -32.09 -2.74 27.21
CA ASP A 142 -33.16 -3.00 26.24
C ASP A 142 -33.04 -2.06 25.02
N GLU A 143 -32.67 -0.80 25.26
CA GLU A 143 -32.38 0.16 24.19
C GLU A 143 -31.13 -0.22 23.42
N ALA A 144 -30.05 -0.60 24.11
CA ALA A 144 -28.83 -1.07 23.47
C ALA A 144 -29.09 -2.29 22.57
N ARG A 145 -29.91 -3.25 23.03
CA ARG A 145 -30.35 -4.43 22.24
C ARG A 145 -31.19 -4.02 21.04
N ARG A 146 -32.14 -3.10 21.21
CA ARG A 146 -32.96 -2.58 20.10
C ARG A 146 -32.10 -1.95 19.01
N LEU A 147 -31.09 -1.16 19.39
CA LEU A 147 -30.17 -0.51 18.46
C LEU A 147 -29.26 -1.53 17.75
N VAL A 148 -28.74 -2.53 18.46
CA VAL A 148 -27.92 -3.62 17.88
C VAL A 148 -28.72 -4.44 16.87
N ASN A 149 -29.98 -4.76 17.18
CA ASN A 149 -30.88 -5.50 16.29
C ASN A 149 -31.46 -4.64 15.16
N GLY A 150 -31.14 -3.34 15.12
CA GLY A 150 -31.48 -2.43 14.04
C GLY A 150 -30.49 -2.52 12.87
N PRO A 151 -30.21 -1.41 12.17
CA PRO A 151 -29.40 -1.42 10.93
C PRO A 151 -27.88 -1.56 11.18
N LEU A 152 -27.44 -1.86 12.41
CA LEU A 152 -26.02 -1.94 12.74
C LEU A 152 -25.28 -2.97 11.87
N ALA A 153 -25.89 -4.14 11.64
CA ALA A 153 -25.30 -5.17 10.80
C ALA A 153 -25.14 -4.69 9.36
N GLU A 154 -26.17 -4.07 8.77
CA GLU A 154 -26.13 -3.51 7.42
C GLU A 154 -25.06 -2.44 7.25
N TYR A 155 -24.95 -1.51 8.22
CA TYR A 155 -23.93 -0.46 8.20
C TYR A 155 -22.52 -1.05 8.30
N ALA A 156 -22.34 -2.04 9.16
CA ALA A 156 -21.07 -2.72 9.31
C ALA A 156 -20.68 -3.50 8.05
N ASP A 157 -21.63 -4.18 7.41
CA ASP A 157 -21.37 -4.96 6.20
C ASP A 157 -21.04 -4.04 5.01
N SER A 158 -21.74 -2.91 4.89
CA SER A 158 -21.44 -1.88 3.89
C SER A 158 -20.04 -1.28 4.08
N MET A 159 -19.70 -0.91 5.32
CA MET A 159 -18.38 -0.39 5.67
C MET A 159 -17.26 -1.41 5.41
N MET A 160 -17.44 -2.67 5.81
CA MET A 160 -16.44 -3.73 5.61
C MET A 160 -16.28 -4.07 4.13
N LYS A 161 -17.34 -4.00 3.33
CA LYS A 161 -17.25 -4.14 1.88
C LYS A 161 -16.39 -3.03 1.25
N ALA A 162 -16.64 -1.77 1.61
CA ALA A 162 -15.84 -0.65 1.12
C ALA A 162 -14.36 -0.74 1.56
N LEU A 163 -14.10 -1.21 2.77
CA LEU A 163 -12.74 -1.50 3.22
C LEU A 163 -12.07 -2.62 2.42
N GLY A 164 -12.82 -3.67 2.09
CA GLY A 164 -12.34 -4.74 1.23
C GLY A 164 -11.95 -4.25 -0.17
N GLU A 165 -12.73 -3.32 -0.74
CA GLU A 165 -12.43 -2.66 -2.02
C GLU A 165 -11.14 -1.84 -1.94
N LEU A 166 -10.92 -1.09 -0.85
CA LEU A 166 -9.67 -0.36 -0.58
C LEU A 166 -8.45 -1.28 -0.48
N ILE A 167 -8.56 -2.37 0.28
CA ILE A 167 -7.50 -3.37 0.43
C ILE A 167 -7.17 -4.01 -0.92
N ALA A 168 -8.20 -4.36 -1.69
CA ALA A 168 -8.03 -4.96 -3.01
C ALA A 168 -7.33 -4.00 -3.98
N TYR A 169 -7.72 -2.72 -4.01
CA TYR A 169 -7.07 -1.70 -4.84
C TYR A 169 -5.59 -1.57 -4.51
N ASN A 170 -5.25 -1.42 -3.22
CA ASN A 170 -3.87 -1.24 -2.78
C ASN A 170 -3.01 -2.49 -2.97
N THR A 171 -3.59 -3.68 -2.79
CA THR A 171 -2.91 -4.96 -3.04
C THR A 171 -2.62 -5.14 -4.53
N GLN A 172 -3.57 -4.81 -5.41
CA GLN A 172 -3.36 -4.85 -6.86
C GLN A 172 -2.31 -3.82 -7.31
N GLY A 173 -2.32 -2.62 -6.73
CA GLY A 173 -1.30 -1.60 -6.95
C GLY A 173 0.11 -2.09 -6.56
N ALA A 174 0.22 -2.73 -5.39
CA ALA A 174 1.48 -3.32 -4.91
C ALA A 174 2.02 -4.39 -5.88
N GLU A 175 1.15 -5.29 -6.32
CA GLU A 175 1.51 -6.39 -7.23
C GLU A 175 1.96 -5.87 -8.60
N GLN A 176 1.24 -4.90 -9.17
CA GLN A 176 1.62 -4.27 -10.44
C GLN A 176 2.97 -3.55 -10.33
N ALA A 177 3.19 -2.82 -9.23
CA ALA A 177 4.46 -2.15 -9.00
C ALA A 177 5.62 -3.16 -8.87
N SER A 178 5.41 -4.28 -8.17
CA SER A 178 6.35 -5.40 -8.07
C SER A 178 6.74 -5.97 -9.44
N GLN A 179 5.75 -6.26 -10.29
CA GLN A 179 5.98 -6.79 -11.65
C GLN A 179 6.77 -5.83 -12.54
N ARG A 180 6.52 -4.51 -12.43
CA ARG A 180 7.33 -3.48 -13.13
C ARG A 180 8.79 -3.52 -12.67
N SER A 181 9.03 -3.67 -11.38
CA SER A 181 10.39 -3.74 -10.82
C SER A 181 11.13 -5.01 -11.24
N THR A 182 10.45 -6.17 -11.33
CA THR A 182 11.08 -7.43 -11.76
C THR A 182 11.41 -7.42 -13.25
N SER A 183 10.54 -6.86 -14.10
CA SER A 183 10.76 -6.78 -15.55
C SER A 183 11.92 -5.85 -15.93
N SER A 184 12.14 -4.76 -15.20
CA SER A 184 13.35 -3.92 -15.36
C SER A 184 14.65 -4.61 -14.93
N CYS A 185 14.57 -5.63 -14.07
CA CYS A 185 15.74 -6.33 -13.52
C CYS A 185 16.21 -7.53 -14.38
N ARG A 186 15.55 -7.80 -15.52
CA ARG A 186 15.93 -8.92 -16.39
C ARG A 186 17.13 -8.53 -17.26
N TRP A 187 18.33 -8.88 -16.81
CA TRP A 187 19.53 -8.84 -17.65
C TRP A 187 19.30 -9.63 -18.94
N PRO A 188 19.65 -9.12 -20.14
CA PRO A 188 19.60 -9.91 -21.36
C PRO A 188 20.60 -11.06 -21.18
N THR A 189 20.09 -12.30 -21.11
CA THR A 189 20.95 -13.49 -21.15
C THR A 189 21.69 -13.46 -22.48
N PRO A 190 23.04 -13.40 -22.49
CA PRO A 190 23.78 -13.45 -23.74
C PRO A 190 23.42 -14.74 -24.48
N SER A 191 23.08 -14.62 -25.76
CA SER A 191 22.87 -15.78 -26.64
C SER A 191 24.07 -16.72 -26.54
N PRO A 192 23.88 -18.05 -26.40
CA PRO A 192 25.00 -18.98 -26.35
C PRO A 192 25.84 -18.81 -27.62
N TRP A 193 27.14 -18.57 -27.44
CA TRP A 193 28.11 -18.43 -28.52
C TRP A 193 28.04 -19.67 -29.43
N PRO A 194 28.11 -19.54 -30.76
CA PRO A 194 28.17 -20.70 -31.64
C PRO A 194 29.45 -21.48 -31.31
N SER A 195 29.30 -22.68 -30.76
CA SER A 195 30.40 -23.59 -30.46
C SER A 195 31.15 -23.91 -31.73
N ALA A 196 32.43 -23.54 -31.80
CA ALA A 196 33.31 -23.92 -32.89
C ALA A 196 33.38 -25.45 -32.99
N SER A 197 33.00 -25.99 -34.14
CA SER A 197 33.12 -27.42 -34.43
C SER A 197 34.62 -27.80 -34.50
N PRO A 198 35.05 -28.91 -33.87
CA PRO A 198 36.45 -29.33 -33.95
C PRO A 198 36.79 -29.79 -35.37
N PRO A 199 38.05 -29.62 -35.83
CA PRO A 199 38.47 -30.06 -37.15
C PRO A 199 38.48 -31.58 -37.21
N ALA A 200 37.89 -32.13 -38.27
CA ALA A 200 37.90 -33.56 -38.55
C ALA A 200 39.34 -34.03 -38.86
N THR A 201 39.79 -35.07 -38.16
CA THR A 201 40.96 -35.89 -38.51
C THR A 201 40.49 -37.19 -39.12
#